data_AF-A0A2D7K4S4-F1
#
_entry.id   AF-A0A2D7K4S4-F1
#
_cell.length_a   1.000
_cell.length_b   1.000
_cell.length_c   1.000
_cell.angle_alpha   90.00
_cell.angle_beta   90.00
_cell.angle_gamma   90.00
#
_symmetry.space_group_name_H-M   'P 1'
#
loop_
_entity.id
_entity.type
_entity.pdbx_description
1 polymer ?
#
loop_
_entity_poly.entity_id
_entity_poly.type
_entity_poly.pdbx_seq_one_letter_code
_entity_poly.pdbx_strand_id
1 'polypeptide(L)'
;MTLEELQELTDKKLKINDTELDLEALKTPQLHNEYLKHYNKFNLLLSKTQADLNIVKLHKWEYYTGKADPAVYQTKPFNLKILKQDVDKYIEADEDYIKLKQKVEYLKTICDYLDKTIKQISNRGFLIKDAIEWRKFTSGAI
;
A
#
# COMPACT_ATOMS: atom_id res chain seq x y z
N MET A 1 6.55 -2.15 -10.52
CA MET A 1 6.49 -2.51 -9.10
C MET A 1 5.07 -2.81 -8.72
N THR A 2 4.70 -4.06 -8.99
CA THR A 2 3.57 -4.74 -8.39
C THR A 2 3.92 -5.19 -6.97
N LEU A 3 2.92 -5.66 -6.22
CA LEU A 3 3.13 -6.26 -4.91
C LEU A 3 4.06 -7.49 -4.99
N GLU A 4 3.91 -8.32 -6.02
CA GLU A 4 4.72 -9.53 -6.25
C GLU A 4 6.19 -9.18 -6.46
N GLU A 5 6.48 -8.19 -7.30
CA GLU A 5 7.86 -7.72 -7.53
C GLU A 5 8.50 -7.17 -6.24
N LEU A 6 7.72 -6.55 -5.36
CA LEU A 6 8.22 -6.10 -4.05
C LEU A 6 8.47 -7.27 -3.10
N GLN A 7 7.65 -8.32 -3.15
CA GLN A 7 7.84 -9.52 -2.34
C GLN A 7 9.10 -10.28 -2.76
N GLU A 8 9.30 -10.50 -4.05
CA GLU A 8 10.51 -11.13 -4.57
C GLU A 8 11.78 -10.33 -4.23
N LEU A 9 11.71 -9.00 -4.33
CA LEU A 9 12.83 -8.13 -3.97
C LEU A 9 13.12 -8.21 -2.46
N THR A 10 12.08 -8.31 -1.64
CA THR A 10 12.18 -8.52 -0.19
C THR A 10 12.84 -9.83 0.16
N ASP A 11 12.38 -10.94 -0.42
CA ASP A 11 12.95 -12.27 -0.18
C ASP A 11 14.42 -12.34 -0.55
N LYS A 12 14.81 -11.70 -1.67
CA LYS A 12 16.19 -11.65 -2.11
C LYS A 12 17.08 -10.78 -1.23
N LYS A 13 16.61 -9.59 -0.83
CA LYS A 13 17.42 -8.60 -0.11
C LYS A 13 17.46 -8.78 1.40
N LEU A 14 16.43 -9.34 2.01
CA LEU A 14 16.37 -9.53 3.46
C LEU A 14 17.00 -10.84 3.95
N LYS A 15 17.34 -11.75 3.04
CA LYS A 15 18.05 -12.99 3.39
C LYS A 15 19.36 -12.66 4.10
N ILE A 16 19.48 -13.09 5.36
CA ILE A 16 20.68 -12.90 6.17
C ILE A 16 21.74 -13.90 5.70
N ASN A 17 22.96 -13.40 5.48
CA ASN A 17 24.12 -14.25 5.29
C ASN A 17 24.77 -14.51 6.66
N ASP A 18 24.69 -15.74 7.13
CA ASP A 18 25.23 -16.10 8.44
C ASP A 18 26.75 -15.99 8.49
N THR A 19 27.47 -15.99 7.37
CA THR A 19 28.94 -15.93 7.38
C THR A 19 29.48 -14.52 7.67
N GLU A 20 28.74 -13.47 7.30
CA GLU A 20 29.20 -12.06 7.31
C GLU A 20 28.19 -11.16 8.06
N LEU A 21 27.90 -11.49 9.31
CA LEU A 21 26.88 -10.81 10.14
C LEU A 21 27.18 -9.32 10.38
N ASP A 22 28.46 -8.97 10.47
CA ASP A 22 28.99 -7.62 10.62
C ASP A 22 28.69 -6.74 9.40
N LEU A 23 28.90 -7.26 8.18
CA LEU A 23 28.52 -6.56 6.95
C LEU A 23 27.00 -6.43 6.83
N GLU A 24 26.26 -7.46 7.23
CA GLU A 24 24.80 -7.41 7.24
C GLU A 24 24.23 -6.37 8.22
N ALA A 25 24.90 -6.13 9.35
CA ALA A 25 24.55 -5.05 10.28
C ALA A 25 24.68 -3.68 9.59
N LEU A 26 25.80 -3.43 8.88
CA LEU A 26 26.05 -2.17 8.16
C LEU A 26 25.08 -1.93 6.99
N LYS A 27 24.58 -3.00 6.35
CA LYS A 27 23.58 -2.90 5.26
C LYS A 27 22.17 -2.56 5.77
N THR A 28 21.85 -2.85 7.03
CA THR A 28 20.51 -2.64 7.60
C THR A 28 19.96 -1.20 7.41
N PRO A 29 20.69 -0.11 7.70
CA PRO A 29 20.21 1.25 7.44
C PRO A 29 20.06 1.57 5.95
N GLN A 30 20.88 0.96 5.08
CA GLN A 30 20.78 1.14 3.63
C GLN A 30 19.49 0.53 3.09
N LEU A 31 19.19 -0.70 3.52
CA LEU A 31 17.93 -1.38 3.22
C LEU A 31 16.75 -0.56 3.76
N HIS A 32 16.80 -0.11 5.01
CA HIS A 32 15.73 0.70 5.59
C HIS A 32 15.41 1.95 4.73
N ASN A 33 16.44 2.68 4.29
CA ASN A 33 16.25 3.86 3.43
C ASN A 33 15.67 3.50 2.06
N GLU A 34 16.06 2.37 1.48
CA GLU A 34 15.52 1.89 0.19
C GLU A 34 14.01 1.61 0.29
N TYR A 35 13.59 0.82 1.29
CA TYR A 35 12.17 0.52 1.50
C TYR A 35 11.35 1.75 1.89
N LEU A 36 11.95 2.70 2.63
CA LEU A 36 11.30 3.97 2.95
C LEU A 36 11.02 4.81 1.69
N LYS A 37 11.92 4.81 0.70
CA LYS A 37 11.68 5.47 -0.59
C LYS A 37 10.53 4.82 -1.35
N HIS A 38 10.46 3.49 -1.36
CA HIS A 38 9.33 2.78 -1.95
C HIS A 38 8.02 3.12 -1.24
N TYR A 39 8.02 3.08 0.10
CA TYR A 39 6.85 3.43 0.91
C TYR A 39 6.35 4.84 0.60
N ASN A 40 7.24 5.84 0.62
CA ASN A 40 6.87 7.23 0.33
C ASN A 40 6.25 7.38 -1.07
N LYS A 41 6.81 6.71 -2.08
CA LYS A 41 6.27 6.72 -3.45
C LYS A 41 4.84 6.15 -3.50
N PHE A 42 4.61 4.99 -2.92
CA PHE A 42 3.28 4.36 -2.93
C PHE A 42 2.28 5.11 -2.06
N ASN A 43 2.72 5.68 -0.93
CA ASN A 43 1.86 6.47 -0.06
C ASN A 43 1.38 7.76 -0.75
N LEU A 44 2.25 8.45 -1.49
CA LEU A 44 1.85 9.60 -2.31
C LEU A 44 0.84 9.22 -3.39
N LEU A 45 1.03 8.07 -4.04
CA LEU A 45 0.11 7.56 -5.06
C LEU A 45 -1.24 7.15 -4.46
N LEU A 46 -1.24 6.55 -3.28
CA LEU A 46 -2.45 6.20 -2.51
C LEU A 46 -3.24 7.47 -2.16
N SER A 47 -2.57 8.47 -1.60
CA SER A 47 -3.19 9.76 -1.24
C SER A 47 -3.85 10.43 -2.44
N LYS A 48 -3.15 10.47 -3.58
CA LYS A 48 -3.72 10.99 -4.85
C LYS A 48 -4.95 10.19 -5.29
N THR A 49 -4.86 8.87 -5.33
CA THR A 49 -5.95 8.01 -5.81
C THR A 49 -7.17 8.10 -4.88
N GLN A 50 -6.96 8.28 -3.58
CA GLN A 50 -8.04 8.50 -2.61
C GLN A 50 -8.77 9.83 -2.86
N ALA A 51 -8.03 10.89 -3.19
CA ALA A 51 -8.63 12.17 -3.59
C ALA A 51 -9.45 12.02 -4.87
N ASP A 52 -8.92 11.33 -5.88
CA ASP A 52 -9.62 11.05 -7.14
C ASP A 52 -10.92 10.25 -6.92
N LEU A 53 -10.90 9.26 -6.02
CA LEU A 53 -12.08 8.48 -5.64
C LEU A 53 -13.16 9.35 -4.99
N ASN A 54 -12.78 10.30 -4.13
CA ASN A 54 -13.71 11.22 -3.49
C ASN A 54 -14.39 12.14 -4.52
N ILE A 55 -13.64 12.62 -5.51
CA ILE A 55 -14.17 13.43 -6.61
C ILE A 55 -15.18 12.61 -7.42
N VAL A 56 -14.82 11.38 -7.81
CA VAL A 56 -15.74 10.50 -8.57
C VAL A 56 -16.99 10.18 -7.75
N LYS A 57 -16.85 9.91 -6.45
CA LYS A 57 -17.99 9.68 -5.56
C LYS A 57 -18.96 10.86 -5.57
N LEU A 58 -18.44 12.09 -5.51
CA LEU A 58 -19.25 13.31 -5.59
C LEU A 58 -19.96 13.44 -6.93
N HIS A 59 -19.25 13.28 -8.05
CA HIS A 59 -19.85 13.38 -9.39
C HIS A 59 -20.95 12.33 -9.60
N LYS A 60 -20.74 11.10 -9.10
CA LYS A 60 -21.76 10.04 -9.17
C LYS A 60 -22.95 10.35 -8.28
N TRP A 61 -22.73 10.92 -7.10
CA TRP A 61 -23.81 11.40 -6.23
C TRP A 61 -24.64 12.50 -6.91
N GLU A 62 -24.01 13.46 -7.58
CA GLU A 62 -24.71 14.49 -8.35
C GLU A 62 -25.54 13.89 -9.49
N TYR A 63 -25.01 12.86 -10.16
CA TYR A 63 -25.72 12.12 -11.20
C TYR A 63 -26.94 11.37 -10.69
N TYR A 64 -26.81 10.57 -9.61
CA TYR A 64 -27.93 9.81 -9.08
C TYR A 64 -28.97 10.67 -8.33
N THR A 65 -28.61 11.89 -7.92
CA THR A 65 -29.53 12.83 -7.27
C THR A 65 -30.20 13.82 -8.22
N GLY A 66 -29.92 13.77 -9.53
CA GLY A 66 -30.55 14.68 -10.50
C GLY A 66 -29.87 16.05 -10.60
N LYS A 67 -28.70 16.25 -10.00
CA LYS A 67 -27.98 17.54 -9.93
C LYS A 67 -26.86 17.68 -10.96
N ALA A 68 -26.49 16.61 -11.66
CA ALA A 68 -25.49 16.66 -12.72
C ALA A 68 -25.92 17.51 -13.93
N ASP A 69 -24.97 17.79 -14.81
CA ASP A 69 -25.20 18.56 -16.03
C ASP A 69 -26.23 17.86 -16.97
N PRO A 70 -27.18 18.61 -17.57
CA PRO A 70 -28.15 18.07 -18.54
C PRO A 70 -27.54 17.24 -19.68
N ALA A 71 -26.32 17.54 -20.12
CA ALA A 71 -25.62 16.78 -21.15
C ALA A 71 -25.32 15.33 -20.72
N VAL A 72 -25.05 15.09 -19.44
CA VAL A 72 -24.75 13.76 -18.91
C VAL A 72 -25.97 12.85 -18.99
N TYR A 73 -27.16 13.37 -18.69
CA TYR A 73 -28.42 12.62 -18.79
C TYR A 73 -28.82 12.30 -20.24
N GLN A 74 -28.36 13.09 -21.22
CA GLN A 74 -28.55 12.76 -22.64
C GLN A 74 -27.71 11.56 -23.05
N THR A 75 -26.50 11.41 -22.50
CA THR A 75 -25.59 10.30 -22.83
C THR A 75 -25.91 9.01 -22.07
N LYS A 76 -26.39 9.11 -20.83
CA LYS A 76 -26.86 7.98 -20.01
C LYS A 76 -28.19 8.35 -19.37
N PRO A 77 -29.32 8.10 -20.07
CA PRO A 77 -30.64 8.39 -19.52
C PRO A 77 -30.90 7.49 -18.31
N PHE A 78 -31.18 8.11 -17.17
CA PHE A 78 -31.49 7.42 -15.93
C PHE A 78 -32.95 7.67 -15.55
N ASN A 79 -33.81 6.70 -15.85
CA ASN A 79 -35.26 6.80 -15.66
C ASN A 79 -35.77 6.29 -14.30
N LEU A 80 -34.87 5.84 -13.42
CA LEU A 80 -35.26 5.32 -12.11
C LEU A 80 -35.23 6.43 -11.05
N LYS A 81 -36.34 6.60 -10.34
CA LYS A 81 -36.41 7.53 -9.21
C LYS A 81 -35.79 6.86 -7.98
N ILE A 82 -34.51 7.11 -7.72
CA ILE A 82 -33.83 6.59 -6.53
C ILE A 82 -34.21 7.42 -5.30
N LEU A 83 -34.48 6.77 -4.16
CA LEU A 83 -34.59 7.46 -2.88
C LEU A 83 -33.20 7.88 -2.38
N LYS A 84 -33.10 9.05 -1.73
CA LYS A 84 -31.81 9.56 -1.20
C LYS A 84 -31.04 8.54 -0.33
N GLN A 85 -31.75 7.63 0.34
CA GLN A 85 -31.17 6.58 1.17
C GLN A 85 -30.46 5.48 0.36
N ASP A 86 -30.91 5.21 -0.85
CA ASP A 86 -30.37 4.14 -1.70
C ASP A 86 -29.23 4.63 -2.60
N VAL A 87 -29.00 5.94 -2.72
CA VAL A 87 -28.02 6.54 -3.64
C VAL A 87 -26.62 5.97 -3.42
N ASP A 88 -26.16 5.84 -2.18
CA ASP A 88 -24.84 5.28 -1.88
C ASP A 88 -24.69 3.85 -2.39
N LYS A 89 -25.75 3.03 -2.32
CA LYS A 89 -25.74 1.65 -2.84
C LYS A 89 -25.51 1.61 -4.34
N TYR A 90 -26.08 2.55 -5.09
CA TYR A 90 -25.85 2.65 -6.54
C TYR A 90 -24.44 3.15 -6.86
N ILE A 91 -23.92 4.11 -6.10
CA ILE A 91 -22.55 4.59 -6.28
C ILE A 91 -21.54 3.48 -6.00
N GLU A 92 -21.75 2.71 -4.93
CA GLU A 92 -20.87 1.58 -4.60
C GLU A 92 -20.93 0.44 -5.62
N ALA A 93 -22.03 0.31 -6.35
CA ALA A 93 -22.19 -0.65 -7.44
C ALA A 93 -21.72 -0.14 -8.82
N ASP A 94 -21.38 1.15 -8.94
CA ASP A 94 -20.92 1.74 -10.20
C ASP A 94 -19.52 1.24 -10.57
N GLU A 95 -19.33 0.80 -11.81
CA GLU A 95 -18.06 0.23 -12.27
C GLU A 95 -16.87 1.18 -12.15
N ASP A 96 -17.08 2.48 -12.40
CA ASP A 96 -15.98 3.46 -12.35
C ASP A 96 -15.53 3.66 -10.89
N TYR A 97 -16.50 3.73 -9.98
CA TYR A 97 -16.24 3.79 -8.54
C TYR A 97 -15.54 2.52 -8.04
N ILE A 98 -16.02 1.34 -8.43
CA ILE A 98 -15.43 0.04 -8.04
C ILE A 98 -13.97 -0.05 -8.53
N LYS A 99 -13.68 0.31 -9.78
CA LYS A 99 -12.32 0.26 -10.36
C LYS A 99 -11.35 1.16 -9.58
N LEU A 100 -11.77 2.38 -9.23
CA LEU A 100 -10.97 3.29 -8.40
C LEU A 100 -10.80 2.77 -6.98
N LYS A 101 -11.86 2.24 -6.37
CA LYS A 101 -11.83 1.67 -5.01
C LYS A 101 -10.88 0.47 -4.93
N GLN A 102 -10.92 -0.43 -5.92
CA GLN A 102 -9.99 -1.55 -6.01
C GLN A 102 -8.53 -1.07 -6.12
N LYS A 103 -8.27 -0.03 -6.91
CA LYS A 103 -6.94 0.56 -7.02
C LYS A 103 -6.44 1.15 -5.70
N VAL A 104 -7.31 1.85 -4.96
CA VAL A 104 -7.00 2.35 -3.61
C VAL A 104 -6.65 1.19 -2.69
N GLU A 105 -7.47 0.15 -2.63
CA GLU A 105 -7.24 -0.98 -1.71
C GLU A 105 -5.95 -1.74 -2.04
N TYR A 106 -5.63 -1.89 -3.33
CA TYR A 106 -4.37 -2.48 -3.77
C TYR A 106 -3.16 -1.64 -3.33
N LEU A 107 -3.21 -0.32 -3.51
CA LEU A 107 -2.14 0.58 -3.06
C LEU A 107 -1.98 0.58 -1.55
N LYS A 108 -3.10 0.50 -0.81
CA LYS A 108 -3.10 0.38 0.65
C LYS A 108 -2.40 -0.92 1.10
N THR A 109 -2.71 -2.03 0.45
CA THR A 109 -2.06 -3.33 0.70
C THR A 109 -0.54 -3.23 0.50
N ILE A 110 -0.09 -2.54 -0.55
CA ILE A 110 1.35 -2.29 -0.78
C ILE A 110 1.96 -1.44 0.34
N CYS A 111 1.31 -0.34 0.73
CA CYS A 111 1.79 0.52 1.82
C CYS A 111 1.90 -0.25 3.14
N ASP A 112 0.88 -1.04 3.49
CA ASP A 112 0.85 -1.85 4.71
C ASP A 112 1.95 -2.93 4.70
N TYR A 113 2.21 -3.55 3.55
CA TYR A 113 3.31 -4.50 3.38
C TYR A 113 4.67 -3.83 3.58
N LEU A 114 4.89 -2.67 2.97
CA LEU A 114 6.14 -1.91 3.11
C LEU A 114 6.36 -1.43 4.54
N ASP A 115 5.32 -0.95 5.24
CA ASP A 115 5.41 -0.55 6.65
C ASP A 115 5.84 -1.71 7.55
N LYS A 116 5.23 -2.89 7.36
CA LYS A 116 5.63 -4.12 8.09
C LYS A 116 7.06 -4.53 7.77
N THR A 117 7.47 -4.42 6.51
CA THR A 117 8.83 -4.76 6.06
C THR A 117 9.87 -3.80 6.67
N ILE A 118 9.56 -2.51 6.71
CA ILE A 118 10.42 -1.49 7.36
C ILE A 118 10.58 -1.81 8.85
N LYS A 119 9.50 -2.15 9.55
CA LYS A 119 9.56 -2.57 10.96
C LYS A 119 10.43 -3.83 11.15
N GLN A 120 10.31 -4.80 10.26
CA GLN A 120 11.17 -5.99 10.27
C GLN A 120 12.65 -5.64 10.08
N ILE A 121 12.97 -4.73 9.16
CA ILE A 121 14.34 -4.25 8.93
C ILE A 121 14.87 -3.52 10.16
N SER A 122 14.07 -2.70 10.83
CA SER A 122 14.46 -2.02 12.06
C SER A 122 14.79 -3.01 13.19
N ASN A 123 14.02 -4.10 13.30
CA ASN A 123 14.28 -5.15 14.28
C ASN A 123 15.50 -6.04 13.91
N ARG A 124 15.91 -6.05 12.65
CA ARG A 124 17.02 -6.87 12.14
C ARG A 124 18.34 -6.60 12.84
N GLY A 125 18.61 -5.35 13.23
CA GLY A 125 19.83 -4.99 13.97
C GLY A 125 19.96 -5.73 15.31
N PHE A 126 18.85 -5.90 16.03
CA PHE A 126 18.83 -6.66 17.28
C PHE A 126 19.05 -8.15 17.03
N LEU A 127 18.39 -8.72 16.03
CA LEU A 127 18.56 -10.14 15.67
C LEU A 127 20.01 -10.47 15.30
N ILE A 128 20.69 -9.59 14.56
CA ILE A 128 22.10 -9.77 14.20
C ILE A 128 22.98 -9.70 15.45
N LYS A 129 22.73 -8.76 16.36
CA LYS A 129 23.46 -8.66 17.63
C LYS A 129 23.30 -9.94 18.45
N ASP A 130 22.06 -10.43 18.60
CA ASP A 130 21.76 -11.65 19.36
C ASP A 130 22.44 -12.88 18.74
N ALA A 131 22.49 -12.96 17.39
CA ALA A 131 23.21 -14.02 16.68
C ALA A 131 24.73 -13.96 16.91
N ILE A 132 25.32 -12.77 16.95
CA ILE A 132 26.74 -12.58 17.25
C ILE A 132 27.04 -12.97 18.71
N GLU A 133 26.19 -12.58 19.64
CA GLU A 133 26.31 -12.92 21.07
C GLU A 133 26.21 -14.43 21.29
N TRP A 134 25.25 -15.09 20.64
CA TRP A 134 25.13 -16.55 20.66
C TRP A 134 26.39 -17.24 20.13
N ARG A 135 26.98 -16.73 19.03
CA ARG A 135 28.24 -17.26 18.51
C ARG A 135 29.39 -17.13 19.50
N LYS A 136 29.57 -15.94 20.09
CA LYS A 136 30.59 -15.70 21.12
C LYS A 136 30.44 -16.71 22.28
N PHE A 137 29.21 -16.87 22.78
CA PHE A 137 28.88 -17.84 23.81
C PHE A 137 29.27 -19.28 23.41
N THR A 138 28.87 -19.75 22.22
CA THR A 138 29.23 -21.11 21.76
C THR A 138 30.73 -21.31 21.51
N SER A 139 31.47 -20.26 21.17
CA SER A 139 32.93 -20.32 20.99
C SER A 139 33.73 -20.25 22.29
N GLY A 140 33.07 -20.09 23.45
CA GLY A 140 33.74 -19.91 24.75
C GLY A 140 34.46 -18.56 24.90
N ALA A 141 34.22 -17.63 23.97
CA ALA A 141 34.71 -16.25 24.07
C ALA A 141 33.68 -15.45 24.89
N ILE A 142 33.98 -15.27 26.18
CA ILE A 142 33.26 -14.34 27.07
C ILE A 142 33.59 -12.90 26.68
#